data_AF-A0A832NA63-F1
#
_entry.id   AF-A0A832NA63-F1
#
_cell.length_a   1.000
_cell.length_b   1.000
_cell.length_c   1.000
_cell.angle_alpha   90.00
_cell.angle_beta   90.00
_cell.angle_gamma   90.00
#
_symmetry.space_group_name_H-M   'P 1'
#
loop_
_entity.id
_entity.type
_entity.pdbx_description
1 polymer ?
#
loop_
_entity_poly.entity_id
_entity_poly.type
_entity_poly.pdbx_seq_one_letter_code
_entity_poly.pdbx_strand_id
1 'polypeptide(L)'
;MAWRISRRAFVKGSFLTGIGAGLALGKRVGAPAPSPAATSLPKGRLGNLEVSRLLLGGNLLTHYTHSRDLRYVYALVEHYNTPDKILETLALAEEHGINTLVIHTAGKAVDVLLSHYRKQGGRIQRIICPTAPMEDGLVQFREQAKKLVDDGVEALYIWGVRSDALVQAGRVDLIGKAVE
;
A
#
# COMPACT_ATOMS: atom_id res chain seq x y z
N MET A 1 -18.04 19.43 -18.31
CA MET A 1 -18.41 18.00 -18.43
C MET A 1 -17.28 17.19 -17.81
N ALA A 2 -17.43 16.76 -16.55
CA ALA A 2 -16.34 16.13 -15.80
C ALA A 2 -16.15 14.67 -16.24
N TRP A 3 -14.97 14.34 -16.77
CA TRP A 3 -14.62 13.01 -17.24
C TRP A 3 -14.55 12.02 -16.06
N ARG A 4 -15.56 11.16 -15.93
CA ARG A 4 -15.60 10.11 -14.90
C ARG A 4 -14.63 8.97 -15.25
N ILE A 5 -13.37 9.11 -14.83
CA ILE A 5 -12.42 7.98 -14.85
C ILE A 5 -12.84 6.98 -13.78
N SER A 6 -13.37 5.83 -14.18
CA SER A 6 -13.64 4.70 -13.29
C SER A 6 -12.46 3.73 -13.27
N ARG A 7 -12.27 2.99 -12.15
CA ARG A 7 -11.24 1.93 -12.03
C ARG A 7 -11.29 0.94 -13.21
N ARG A 8 -12.51 0.57 -13.63
CA ARG A 8 -12.76 -0.34 -14.76
C ARG A 8 -12.36 0.26 -16.11
N ALA A 9 -12.57 1.56 -16.31
CA ALA A 9 -12.13 2.25 -17.53
C ALA A 9 -10.60 2.34 -17.62
N PHE A 10 -9.92 2.61 -16.49
CA PHE A 10 -8.46 2.65 -16.43
C PHE A 10 -7.84 1.29 -16.77
N VAL A 11 -8.27 0.21 -16.11
CA VAL A 11 -7.73 -1.15 -16.37
C VAL A 11 -7.96 -1.59 -17.81
N LYS A 12 -9.14 -1.29 -18.38
CA LYS A 12 -9.43 -1.57 -19.80
C LYS A 12 -8.55 -0.75 -20.75
N GLY A 13 -8.28 0.51 -20.42
CA GLY A 13 -7.41 1.39 -21.22
C GLY A 13 -5.96 0.93 -21.23
N SER A 14 -5.41 0.50 -20.08
CA SER A 14 -4.04 0.02 -19.97
C SER A 14 -3.77 -1.29 -20.73
N PHE A 15 -4.79 -2.13 -20.91
CA PHE A 15 -4.68 -3.37 -21.70
C PHE A 15 -4.61 -3.12 -23.21
N LEU A 16 -5.27 -2.07 -23.72
CA LEU A 16 -5.34 -1.79 -25.15
C LEU A 16 -4.02 -1.22 -25.72
N THR A 17 -3.19 -0.61 -24.88
CA THR A 17 -1.85 -0.14 -25.27
C THR A 17 -0.81 -1.25 -25.42
N GLY A 18 -1.09 -2.48 -24.95
CA GLY A 18 -0.11 -3.58 -24.94
C GLY A 18 -0.21 -4.60 -26.08
N ILE A 19 -1.32 -4.65 -26.84
CA ILE A 19 -1.60 -5.76 -27.77
C ILE A 19 -1.34 -5.40 -29.24
N GLY A 20 -1.24 -4.11 -29.57
CA GLY A 20 -1.19 -3.64 -30.98
C GLY A 20 0.11 -3.93 -31.76
N ALA A 21 1.19 -4.38 -31.12
CA ALA A 21 2.49 -4.56 -31.79
C ALA A 21 2.88 -6.03 -32.07
N GLY A 22 2.08 -7.02 -31.63
CA GLY A 22 2.52 -8.42 -31.59
C GLY A 22 2.14 -9.34 -32.75
N LEU A 23 1.28 -8.89 -33.68
CA LEU A 23 0.63 -9.80 -34.65
C LEU A 23 1.12 -9.68 -36.10
N ALA A 24 2.19 -8.92 -36.36
CA ALA A 24 2.80 -8.88 -37.68
C ALA A 24 4.33 -8.89 -37.58
N LEU A 25 4.91 -10.08 -37.40
CA LEU A 25 6.05 -10.65 -38.18
C LEU A 25 6.75 -11.74 -37.36
N GLY A 26 6.74 -12.95 -37.89
CA GLY A 26 7.55 -14.07 -37.41
C GLY A 26 9.05 -13.83 -37.61
N LYS A 27 9.69 -13.24 -36.60
CA LYS A 27 11.12 -13.34 -36.33
C LYS A 27 11.28 -13.41 -34.81
N ARG A 28 12.08 -14.34 -34.30
CA ARG A 28 12.55 -14.31 -32.91
C ARG A 28 13.42 -13.08 -32.73
N VAL A 29 12.79 -11.94 -32.49
CA VAL A 29 13.43 -10.76 -31.91
C VAL A 29 13.66 -11.12 -30.45
N GLY A 30 14.91 -11.03 -29.98
CA GLY A 30 15.20 -11.15 -28.55
C GLY A 30 14.22 -10.30 -27.76
N ALA A 31 13.84 -10.77 -26.57
CA ALA A 31 12.85 -10.11 -25.71
C ALA A 31 13.08 -8.59 -25.80
N PRO A 32 12.08 -7.81 -26.26
CA PRO A 32 12.26 -6.39 -26.43
C PRO A 32 12.76 -5.85 -25.10
N ALA A 33 13.89 -5.13 -25.13
CA ALA A 33 14.33 -4.37 -23.97
C ALA A 33 13.10 -3.59 -23.48
N PRO A 34 12.79 -3.62 -22.16
CA PRO A 34 11.61 -2.97 -21.65
C PRO A 34 11.59 -1.54 -22.18
N SER A 35 10.57 -1.24 -23.00
CA SER A 35 10.32 0.13 -23.45
C SER A 35 10.25 0.97 -22.18
N PRO A 36 10.93 2.13 -22.09
CA PRO A 36 10.91 2.93 -20.89
C PRO A 36 9.45 3.26 -20.59
N ALA A 37 8.89 2.56 -19.60
CA ALA A 37 7.49 2.66 -19.25
C ALA A 37 7.22 4.14 -18.95
N ALA A 38 6.13 4.68 -19.48
CA ALA A 38 5.69 6.04 -19.23
C ALA A 38 5.91 6.39 -17.75
N THR A 39 6.81 7.34 -17.51
CA THR A 39 7.63 7.50 -16.30
C THR A 39 6.87 8.04 -15.10
N SER A 40 5.54 7.94 -15.09
CA SER A 40 4.72 8.19 -13.91
C SER A 40 3.35 7.57 -14.10
N LEU A 41 2.93 6.75 -13.14
CA LEU A 41 1.53 6.41 -13.00
C LEU A 41 0.72 7.69 -12.77
N PRO A 42 -0.50 7.81 -13.32
CA PRO A 42 -1.39 8.91 -12.95
C PRO A 42 -1.55 8.94 -11.43
N LYS A 43 -1.68 10.14 -10.87
CA LYS A 43 -1.86 10.34 -9.44
C LYS A 43 -3.17 11.07 -9.15
N GLY A 44 -3.70 10.85 -7.96
CA GLY A 44 -4.82 11.59 -7.37
C GLY A 44 -4.36 12.32 -6.12
N ARG A 45 -5.22 13.21 -5.60
CA ARG A 45 -4.96 13.89 -4.33
C ARG A 45 -5.77 13.26 -3.20
N LEU A 46 -5.13 13.05 -2.05
CA LEU A 46 -5.76 12.71 -0.78
C LEU A 46 -5.32 13.76 0.25
N GLY A 47 -6.17 14.75 0.51
CA GLY A 47 -5.75 15.95 1.24
C GLY A 47 -4.57 16.61 0.52
N ASN A 48 -3.43 16.71 1.22
CA ASN A 48 -2.19 17.27 0.70
C ASN A 48 -1.27 16.24 0.02
N LEU A 49 -1.60 14.95 0.08
CA LEU A 49 -0.80 13.88 -0.53
C LEU A 49 -1.11 13.71 -2.01
N GLU A 50 -0.07 13.52 -2.81
CA GLU A 50 -0.19 13.12 -4.21
C GLU A 50 0.09 11.62 -4.32
N VAL A 51 -0.93 10.84 -4.65
CA VAL A 51 -0.95 9.39 -4.49
C VAL A 51 -1.16 8.71 -5.84
N SER A 52 -0.29 7.77 -6.22
CA SER A 52 -0.43 6.98 -7.44
C SER A 52 -1.75 6.22 -7.50
N ARG A 53 -2.31 6.06 -8.70
CA ARG A 53 -3.57 5.32 -8.93
C ARG A 53 -3.47 3.84 -8.55
N LEU A 54 -2.26 3.32 -8.45
CA LEU A 54 -1.93 2.02 -7.87
C LEU A 54 -1.18 2.22 -6.55
N LEU A 55 -1.49 1.40 -5.55
CA LEU A 55 -0.90 1.43 -4.21
C LEU A 55 -0.30 0.06 -3.90
N LEU A 56 0.82 0.03 -3.19
CA LEU A 56 1.29 -1.23 -2.59
C LEU A 56 0.47 -1.56 -1.34
N GLY A 57 0.22 -2.84 -1.14
CA GLY A 57 -0.39 -3.39 0.08
C GLY A 57 0.67 -4.04 0.97
N GLY A 58 0.47 -3.95 2.28
CA GLY A 58 1.42 -4.47 3.28
C GLY A 58 1.36 -5.97 3.56
N ASN A 59 0.42 -6.73 3.01
CA ASN A 59 0.24 -8.16 3.32
C ASN A 59 1.47 -9.00 2.96
N LEU A 60 2.12 -8.70 1.84
CA LEU A 60 3.37 -9.35 1.45
C LEU A 60 4.50 -9.06 2.46
N LEU A 61 4.52 -7.85 3.02
CA LEU A 61 5.55 -7.39 3.95
C LEU A 61 5.35 -7.93 5.37
N THR A 62 4.11 -8.25 5.72
CA THR A 62 3.70 -8.62 7.08
C THR A 62 3.33 -10.09 7.22
N HIS A 63 3.40 -10.83 6.11
CA HIS A 63 3.06 -12.25 5.99
C HIS A 63 1.58 -12.58 6.31
N TYR A 64 0.69 -11.58 6.39
CA TYR A 64 -0.75 -11.81 6.53
C TYR A 64 -1.40 -12.13 5.18
N THR A 65 -1.34 -13.41 4.78
CA THR A 65 -1.73 -13.87 3.44
C THR A 65 -3.21 -14.20 3.28
N HIS A 66 -3.98 -14.25 4.37
CA HIS A 66 -5.40 -14.66 4.39
C HIS A 66 -5.65 -16.04 3.74
N SER A 67 -4.71 -16.98 3.89
CA SER A 67 -4.77 -18.30 3.27
C SER A 67 -5.63 -19.33 4.03
N ARG A 68 -6.45 -18.87 4.99
CA ARG A 68 -7.26 -19.72 5.90
C ARG A 68 -6.39 -20.79 6.55
N ASP A 69 -6.69 -22.06 6.31
CA ASP A 69 -6.03 -23.22 6.92
C ASP A 69 -4.77 -23.66 6.17
N LEU A 70 -4.42 -23.01 5.05
CA LEU A 70 -3.22 -23.33 4.27
C LEU A 70 -1.98 -22.74 4.92
N ARG A 71 -1.57 -23.32 6.06
CA ARG A 71 -0.42 -22.88 6.87
C ARG A 71 0.89 -22.85 6.09
N TYR A 72 1.07 -23.74 5.12
CA TYR A 72 2.28 -23.77 4.29
C TYR A 72 2.47 -22.48 3.46
N VAL A 73 1.38 -21.75 3.16
CA VAL A 73 1.45 -20.49 2.41
C VAL A 73 2.13 -19.40 3.25
N TYR A 74 1.92 -19.38 4.57
CA TYR A 74 2.62 -18.46 5.46
C TYR A 74 4.13 -18.70 5.44
N ALA A 75 4.56 -19.96 5.54
CA ALA A 75 5.97 -20.32 5.46
C ALA A 75 6.57 -19.96 4.10
N LEU A 76 5.85 -20.26 3.00
CA LEU A 76 6.31 -19.92 1.66
C LEU A 76 6.50 -18.41 1.46
N VAL A 77 5.54 -17.61 1.91
CA VAL A 77 5.59 -16.15 1.79
C VAL A 77 6.69 -15.56 2.66
N GLU A 78 6.88 -16.07 3.89
CA GLU A 78 7.99 -15.67 4.76
C GLU A 78 9.36 -15.97 4.13
N HIS A 79 9.54 -17.16 3.55
CA HIS A 79 10.80 -17.52 2.90
C HIS A 79 11.07 -16.74 1.60
N TYR A 80 10.01 -16.33 0.88
CA TYR A 80 10.15 -15.57 -0.36
C TYR A 80 10.36 -14.07 -0.12
N ASN A 81 9.71 -13.50 0.91
CA ASN A 81 9.76 -12.07 1.23
C ASN A 81 10.84 -11.77 2.27
N THR A 82 12.09 -12.10 1.92
CA THR A 82 13.25 -11.71 2.73
C THR A 82 13.35 -10.19 2.83
N PRO A 83 14.06 -9.64 3.84
CA PRO A 83 14.26 -8.20 3.97
C PRO A 83 14.78 -7.55 2.68
N ASP A 84 15.77 -8.17 2.02
CA ASP A 84 16.32 -7.66 0.76
C ASP A 84 15.27 -7.66 -0.36
N LYS A 85 14.45 -8.72 -0.44
CA LYS A 85 13.41 -8.80 -1.46
C LYS A 85 12.30 -7.78 -1.25
N ILE A 86 11.98 -7.48 0.02
CA ILE A 86 11.07 -6.40 0.37
C ILE A 86 11.62 -5.05 -0.09
N LEU A 87 12.90 -4.76 0.19
CA LEU A 87 13.54 -3.50 -0.23
C LEU A 87 13.59 -3.38 -1.77
N GLU A 88 13.93 -4.46 -2.46
CA GLU A 88 13.90 -4.54 -3.92
C GLU A 88 12.49 -4.24 -4.45
N THR A 89 11.45 -4.81 -3.82
CA THR A 89 10.05 -4.59 -4.21
C THR A 89 9.65 -3.13 -4.06
N LEU A 90 10.05 -2.48 -2.95
CA LEU A 90 9.78 -1.05 -2.74
C LEU A 90 10.48 -0.19 -3.79
N ALA A 91 11.77 -0.45 -4.05
CA ALA A 91 12.54 0.29 -5.05
C ALA A 91 11.97 0.13 -6.46
N LEU A 92 11.62 -1.09 -6.85
CA LEU A 92 11.02 -1.37 -8.16
C LEU A 92 9.65 -0.69 -8.31
N ALA A 93 8.86 -0.67 -7.24
CA ALA A 93 7.57 0.03 -7.25
C ALA A 93 7.77 1.54 -7.45
N GLU A 94 8.74 2.16 -6.77
CA GLU A 94 9.09 3.56 -6.96
C GLU A 94 9.58 3.87 -8.38
N GLU A 95 10.45 3.00 -8.93
CA GLU A 95 10.95 3.12 -10.30
C GLU A 95 9.82 3.13 -11.34
N HIS A 96 8.77 2.34 -11.10
CA HIS A 96 7.57 2.31 -11.94
C HIS A 96 6.49 3.34 -11.56
N GLY A 97 6.82 4.30 -10.69
CA GLY A 97 5.95 5.43 -10.36
C GLY A 97 4.85 5.14 -9.34
N ILE A 98 4.88 3.98 -8.67
CA ILE A 98 4.07 3.73 -7.47
C ILE A 98 4.74 4.45 -6.31
N ASN A 99 4.00 5.30 -5.60
CA ASN A 99 4.61 6.17 -4.60
C ASN A 99 4.01 6.04 -3.20
N THR A 100 3.15 5.04 -2.98
CA THR A 100 2.43 4.88 -1.71
C THR A 100 2.25 3.41 -1.34
N LEU A 101 2.54 3.10 -0.08
CA LEU A 101 2.34 1.83 0.61
C LEU A 101 1.24 2.00 1.67
N VAL A 102 0.23 1.13 1.61
CA VAL A 102 -0.82 1.02 2.64
C VAL A 102 -0.59 -0.25 3.45
N ILE A 103 -0.36 -0.09 4.74
CA ILE A 103 0.00 -1.19 5.65
C ILE A 103 -0.62 -0.94 7.02
N HIS A 104 -0.94 -1.97 7.79
CA HIS A 104 -1.30 -1.79 9.20
C HIS A 104 -0.05 -1.51 10.04
N THR A 105 -0.18 -1.16 11.32
CA THR A 105 0.99 -1.17 12.22
C THR A 105 1.65 -2.54 12.16
N ALA A 106 2.82 -2.63 11.53
CA ALA A 106 3.49 -3.88 11.31
C ALA A 106 4.28 -4.30 12.57
N GLY A 107 4.78 -5.53 12.58
CA GLY A 107 5.74 -5.92 13.62
C GLY A 107 7.01 -5.09 13.56
N LYS A 108 7.72 -4.98 14.69
CA LYS A 108 8.96 -4.20 14.84
C LYS A 108 9.99 -4.41 13.71
N ALA A 109 10.10 -5.62 13.17
CA ALA A 109 11.02 -5.93 12.08
C ALA A 109 10.71 -5.15 10.78
N VAL A 110 9.43 -5.06 10.41
CA VAL A 110 8.99 -4.32 9.21
C VAL A 110 9.16 -2.82 9.41
N ASP A 111 8.88 -2.31 10.60
CA ASP A 111 9.09 -0.89 10.92
C ASP A 111 10.56 -0.48 10.82
N VAL A 112 11.46 -1.33 11.34
CA VAL A 112 12.92 -1.14 11.21
C VAL A 112 13.32 -1.15 9.74
N LEU A 113 12.80 -2.10 8.96
CA LEU A 113 13.12 -2.22 7.54
C LEU A 113 12.66 -0.99 6.73
N LEU A 114 11.43 -0.51 6.94
CA LEU A 114 10.90 0.69 6.29
C LEU A 114 11.68 1.94 6.70
N SER A 115 12.06 2.03 7.97
CA SER A 115 12.89 3.14 8.46
C SER A 115 14.29 3.12 7.83
N HIS A 116 14.88 1.93 7.69
CA HIS A 116 16.15 1.75 7.00
C HIS A 116 16.07 2.11 5.52
N TYR A 117 15.03 1.66 4.81
CA TYR A 117 14.78 2.03 3.43
C TYR A 117 14.70 3.54 3.21
N ARG A 118 13.98 4.24 4.10
CA ARG A 118 13.88 5.71 4.05
C ARG A 118 15.24 6.39 4.28
N LYS A 119 16.07 5.88 5.20
CA LYS A 119 17.44 6.39 5.41
C LYS A 119 18.35 6.21 4.20
N GLN A 120 18.08 5.21 3.36
CA GLN A 120 18.79 4.98 2.10
C GLN A 120 18.26 5.81 0.92
N GLY A 121 17.30 6.71 1.16
CA GLY A 121 16.74 7.59 0.13
C GLY A 121 15.44 7.11 -0.49
N GLY A 122 14.83 6.03 0.02
CA GLY A 122 13.46 5.63 -0.34
C GLY A 122 12.47 6.75 -0.02
N ARG A 123 11.50 6.99 -0.92
CA ARG A 123 10.54 8.11 -0.90
C ARG A 123 9.08 7.66 -0.82
N ILE A 124 8.81 6.37 -0.69
CA ILE A 124 7.47 5.81 -0.69
C ILE A 124 6.68 6.36 0.51
N GLN A 125 5.52 6.95 0.23
CA GLN A 125 4.62 7.45 1.25
C GLN A 125 3.96 6.26 1.96
N ARG A 126 3.70 6.39 3.26
CA ARG A 126 3.06 5.36 4.08
C ARG A 126 1.70 5.86 4.56
N ILE A 127 0.69 5.03 4.34
CA ILE A 127 -0.64 5.20 4.93
C ILE A 127 -0.83 4.04 5.91
N ILE A 128 -0.93 4.35 7.20
CA ILE A 128 -0.95 3.33 8.27
C ILE A 128 -2.23 3.40 9.08
N CYS A 129 -2.79 2.25 9.46
CA CYS A 129 -3.84 2.21 10.47
C CYS A 129 -3.28 1.84 11.86
N PRO A 130 -3.53 2.66 12.90
CA PRO A 130 -3.36 2.23 14.28
C PRO A 130 -4.24 1.00 14.55
N THR A 131 -3.68 0.05 15.30
CA THR A 131 -4.38 -1.19 15.72
C THR A 131 -4.76 -1.18 17.20
N ALA A 132 -4.34 -0.15 17.96
CA ALA A 132 -4.69 0.05 19.35
C ALA A 132 -6.22 0.06 19.56
N PRO A 133 -6.70 -0.37 20.73
CA PRO A 133 -8.12 -0.27 21.09
C PRO A 133 -8.65 1.16 20.99
N MET A 134 -9.90 1.29 20.58
CA MET A 134 -10.63 2.56 20.51
C MET A 134 -11.72 2.56 21.58
N GLU A 135 -11.31 2.86 22.82
CA GLU A 135 -12.17 2.91 24.01
C GLU A 135 -12.51 4.36 24.38
N ASP A 136 -13.30 4.54 25.44
CA ASP A 136 -13.64 5.88 25.94
C ASP A 136 -12.37 6.69 26.26
N GLY A 137 -12.34 7.93 25.77
CA GLY A 137 -11.17 8.81 25.88
C GLY A 137 -10.08 8.58 24.83
N LEU A 138 -10.13 7.48 24.06
CA LEU A 138 -9.22 7.17 22.94
C LEU A 138 -7.71 7.21 23.31
N VAL A 139 -7.36 7.00 24.58
CA VAL A 139 -6.00 7.25 25.09
C VAL A 139 -4.96 6.44 24.31
N GLN A 140 -5.10 5.12 24.28
CA GLN A 140 -4.15 4.23 23.59
C GLN A 140 -4.12 4.47 22.07
N PHE A 141 -5.27 4.75 21.46
CA PHE A 141 -5.35 5.08 20.04
C PHE A 141 -4.59 6.36 19.72
N ARG A 142 -4.77 7.42 20.51
CA ARG A 142 -4.09 8.71 20.33
C ARG A 142 -2.59 8.60 20.56
N GLU A 143 -2.16 7.83 21.55
CA GLU A 143 -0.74 7.55 21.79
C GLU A 143 -0.10 6.84 20.59
N GLN A 144 -0.74 5.80 20.06
CA GLN A 144 -0.21 5.07 18.90
C GLN A 144 -0.25 5.93 17.63
N ALA A 145 -1.33 6.69 17.40
CA ALA A 145 -1.44 7.61 16.27
C ALA A 145 -0.34 8.68 16.34
N LYS A 146 -0.11 9.27 17.51
CA LYS A 146 0.99 10.22 17.74
C LYS A 146 2.34 9.60 17.42
N LYS A 147 2.60 8.39 17.90
CA LYS A 147 3.86 7.68 17.61
C LYS A 147 4.07 7.49 16.09
N LEU A 148 3.03 7.10 15.36
CA LEU A 148 3.11 6.92 13.90
C LEU A 148 3.39 8.23 13.17
N VAL A 149 2.78 9.34 13.61
CA VAL A 149 3.08 10.67 13.07
C VAL A 149 4.53 11.06 13.37
N ASP A 150 4.99 10.84 14.60
CA ASP A 150 6.37 11.11 15.02
C ASP A 150 7.39 10.23 14.24
N ASP A 151 7.00 9.02 13.83
CA ASP A 151 7.77 8.13 12.95
C ASP A 151 7.73 8.57 11.45
N GLY A 152 7.06 9.67 11.14
CA GLY A 152 6.98 10.26 9.80
C GLY A 152 6.03 9.53 8.86
N VAL A 153 4.90 9.00 9.35
CA VAL A 153 3.84 8.45 8.50
C VAL A 153 3.01 9.58 7.89
N GLU A 154 2.76 9.50 6.58
CA GLU A 154 2.14 10.58 5.80
C GLU A 154 0.63 10.68 5.97
N ALA A 155 -0.06 9.56 6.22
CA ALA A 155 -1.48 9.57 6.58
C ALA A 155 -1.87 8.40 7.48
N LEU A 156 -2.90 8.62 8.28
CA LEU A 156 -3.52 7.60 9.11
C LEU A 156 -4.94 7.32 8.66
N TYR A 157 -5.42 6.09 8.85
CA TYR A 157 -6.81 5.72 8.67
C TYR A 157 -7.29 4.80 9.80
N ILE A 158 -8.60 4.78 10.06
CA ILE A 158 -9.18 3.88 11.05
C ILE A 158 -9.29 2.48 10.43
N TRP A 159 -8.73 1.49 11.10
CA TRP A 159 -8.78 0.11 10.64
C TRP A 159 -10.21 -0.44 10.65
N GLY A 160 -10.62 -1.07 9.55
CA GLY A 160 -11.96 -1.64 9.37
C GLY A 160 -12.40 -2.53 10.54
N VAL A 161 -11.51 -3.39 11.06
CA VAL A 161 -11.85 -4.28 12.19
C VAL A 161 -12.23 -3.49 13.45
N ARG A 162 -11.61 -2.32 13.70
CA ARG A 162 -11.96 -1.45 14.82
C ARG A 162 -13.25 -0.69 14.55
N SER A 163 -13.40 -0.09 13.37
CA SER A 163 -14.61 0.66 13.02
C SER A 163 -15.85 -0.23 12.97
N ASP A 164 -15.74 -1.44 12.43
CA ASP A 164 -16.87 -2.37 12.29
C ASP A 164 -17.40 -2.79 13.66
N ALA A 165 -16.50 -3.10 14.60
CA ALA A 165 -16.88 -3.42 15.97
C ALA A 165 -17.58 -2.24 16.67
N LEU A 166 -17.08 -1.02 16.47
CA LEU A 166 -17.69 0.20 17.05
C LEU A 166 -19.07 0.48 16.45
N VAL A 167 -19.23 0.32 15.14
CA VAL A 167 -20.53 0.48 14.46
C VAL A 167 -21.55 -0.53 15.00
N GLN A 168 -21.15 -1.81 15.13
CA GLN A 168 -22.01 -2.85 15.71
C GLN A 168 -22.40 -2.55 17.16
N ALA A 169 -21.50 -1.93 17.94
CA ALA A 169 -21.76 -1.53 19.32
C ALA A 169 -22.54 -0.19 19.45
N GLY A 170 -22.92 0.45 18.33
CA GLY A 170 -23.56 1.77 18.35
C GLY A 170 -22.65 2.93 18.78
N ARG A 171 -21.33 2.71 18.78
CA ARG A 171 -20.28 3.63 19.26
C ARG A 171 -19.59 4.41 18.12
N VAL A 172 -20.38 4.86 17.14
CA VAL A 172 -19.88 5.67 16.01
C VAL A 172 -19.28 7.00 16.48
N ASP A 173 -19.67 7.48 17.67
CA ASP A 173 -19.11 8.66 18.31
C ASP A 173 -17.58 8.58 18.49
N LEU A 174 -17.05 7.40 18.82
CA LEU A 174 -15.61 7.20 18.98
C LEU A 174 -14.85 7.26 17.66
N ILE A 175 -15.48 6.88 16.55
CA ILE A 175 -14.91 7.03 15.20
C ILE A 175 -14.78 8.52 14.86
N GLY A 176 -15.83 9.31 15.13
CA GLY A 176 -15.81 10.77 14.91
C GLY A 176 -14.70 11.46 15.72
N LYS A 177 -14.65 11.21 17.02
CA LYS A 177 -13.62 11.77 17.93
C LYS A 177 -12.17 11.37 17.59
N ALA A 178 -12.00 10.30 16.81
CA ALA A 178 -10.68 9.79 16.42
C ALA A 178 -10.12 10.44 15.15
N VAL A 179 -10.96 11.08 14.34
CA VAL A 179 -10.57 11.78 13.10
C VAL A 179 -10.57 13.31 13.22
N GLU A 180 -10.96 13.82 14.39
CA GLU A 180 -10.81 15.22 14.82
C GLU A 180 -9.37 15.50 15.29
#